data_AF-A0A377V8H4-F1
#
_entry.id   AF-A0A377V8H4-F1
#
_cell.length_a   1.000
_cell.length_b   1.000
_cell.length_c   1.000
_cell.angle_alpha   90.00
_cell.angle_beta   90.00
_cell.angle_gamma   90.00
#
_symmetry.space_group_name_H-M   'P 1'
#
loop_
_entity.id
_entity.type
_entity.pdbx_description
1 polymer ?
#
loop_
_entity_poly.entity_id
_entity_poly.type
_entity_poly.pdbx_seq_one_letter_code
_entity_poly.pdbx_strand_id
1 'polypeptide(L)'
;MARTRDGMRMAQVSAETINPAHPAAHFSGGNLETLSDKPGSPVLDALHTFRDSWYSANLMKAVIYSNKPVAGAGAHGCGHLWPRAESSDQQAGNYRPGGHGCAKRHHYSLCAGDAA
;
A
#
# COMPACT_ATOMS: atom_id res chain seq x y z
N MET A 1 -14.63 -10.36 20.21
CA MET A 1 -14.50 -11.82 20.44
C MET A 1 -13.54 -12.48 19.42
N ALA A 2 -12.26 -12.08 19.37
CA ALA A 2 -11.24 -12.76 18.56
C ALA A 2 -10.16 -13.43 19.44
N ARG A 3 -9.70 -12.74 20.50
CA ARG A 3 -8.67 -13.22 21.44
C ARG A 3 -8.99 -14.55 22.13
N THR A 4 -10.25 -14.87 22.36
CA THR A 4 -10.67 -16.11 23.05
C THR A 4 -10.67 -17.34 22.14
N ARG A 5 -10.55 -17.17 20.82
CA ARG A 5 -10.49 -18.29 19.87
C ARG A 5 -9.10 -18.90 19.92
N ASP A 6 -9.02 -20.23 20.02
CA ASP A 6 -7.73 -20.93 20.14
C ASP A 6 -6.78 -20.65 18.99
N GLY A 7 -7.28 -20.43 17.76
CA GLY A 7 -6.42 -20.04 16.64
C GLY A 7 -5.63 -18.75 16.87
N MET A 8 -6.24 -17.74 17.51
CA MET A 8 -5.53 -16.49 17.84
C MET A 8 -4.56 -16.68 19.02
N ARG A 9 -4.92 -17.54 19.98
CA ARG A 9 -4.05 -17.86 21.12
C ARG A 9 -2.81 -18.62 20.64
N MET A 10 -3.00 -19.62 19.77
CA MET A 10 -1.91 -20.36 19.16
C MET A 10 -1.02 -19.47 18.30
N ALA A 11 -1.59 -18.55 17.50
CA ALA A 11 -0.80 -17.61 16.71
C ALA A 11 0.11 -16.74 17.58
N GLN A 12 -0.39 -16.24 18.72
CA GLN A 12 0.43 -15.44 19.63
C GLN A 12 1.50 -16.29 20.33
N VAL A 13 1.15 -17.50 20.78
CA VAL A 13 2.13 -18.44 21.36
C VAL A 13 3.23 -18.76 20.34
N SER A 14 2.89 -18.96 19.07
CA SER A 14 3.86 -19.16 18.00
C SER A 14 4.75 -17.94 17.78
N ALA A 15 4.19 -16.73 17.84
CA ALA A 15 4.96 -15.49 17.70
C ALA A 15 5.95 -15.29 18.87
N GLU A 16 5.59 -15.66 20.09
CA GLU A 16 6.49 -15.52 21.26
C GLU A 16 7.55 -16.62 21.36
N THR A 17 7.35 -17.77 20.68
CA THR A 17 8.26 -18.92 20.74
C THR A 17 9.19 -19.05 19.53
N ILE A 18 8.98 -18.28 18.47
CA ILE A 18 9.90 -18.18 17.34
C ILE A 18 11.13 -17.32 17.70
N ASN A 19 12.15 -17.31 16.84
CA ASN A 19 13.29 -16.40 16.98
C ASN A 19 12.80 -14.94 17.15
N PRO A 20 13.12 -14.26 18.27
CA PRO A 20 12.68 -12.88 18.51
C PRO A 20 13.17 -11.87 17.47
N ALA A 21 14.25 -12.17 16.74
CA ALA A 21 14.75 -11.31 15.66
C ALA A 21 13.96 -11.45 14.36
N HIS A 22 13.04 -12.42 14.26
CA HIS A 22 12.22 -12.63 13.07
C HIS A 22 10.97 -11.73 13.12
N PRO A 23 10.59 -11.03 12.02
CA PRO A 23 9.44 -10.12 12.03
C PRO A 23 8.10 -10.76 12.42
N ALA A 24 7.95 -12.08 12.23
CA ALA A 24 6.76 -12.81 12.65
C ALA A 24 6.60 -12.94 14.19
N ALA A 25 7.61 -12.58 14.97
CA ALA A 25 7.51 -12.51 16.42
C ALA A 25 6.72 -11.28 16.92
N HIS A 26 6.44 -10.32 16.04
CA HIS A 26 5.71 -9.10 16.41
C HIS A 26 4.24 -9.40 16.69
N PHE A 27 3.68 -8.70 17.68
CA PHE A 27 2.25 -8.76 17.97
C PHE A 27 1.43 -8.23 16.79
N SER A 28 0.53 -9.05 16.26
CA SER A 28 -0.33 -8.70 15.13
C SER A 28 -1.75 -8.32 15.58
N GLY A 29 -2.40 -7.42 14.86
CA GLY A 29 -3.75 -6.92 15.12
C GLY A 29 -3.81 -5.65 15.99
N GLY A 30 -2.91 -5.52 16.97
CA GLY A 30 -2.82 -4.32 17.81
C GLY A 30 -3.87 -4.25 18.93
N ASN A 31 -3.62 -3.35 19.89
CA ASN A 31 -4.48 -3.07 21.04
C ASN A 31 -4.32 -1.58 21.45
N LEU A 32 -4.95 -1.17 22.56
CA LEU A 32 -4.88 0.21 23.06
C LEU A 32 -3.46 0.65 23.44
N GLU A 33 -2.60 -0.29 23.86
CA GLU A 33 -1.22 -0.02 24.22
C GLU A 33 -0.34 0.15 22.96
N THR A 34 -0.53 -0.67 21.93
CA THR A 34 0.30 -0.62 20.72
C THR A 34 -0.12 0.47 19.73
N LEU A 35 -1.39 0.85 19.72
CA LEU A 35 -1.99 1.81 18.79
C LEU A 35 -2.37 3.14 19.45
N SER A 36 -1.93 3.39 20.69
CA SER A 36 -2.01 4.72 21.30
C SER A 36 -0.86 5.61 20.82
N ASP A 37 -1.10 6.92 20.86
CA ASP A 37 -0.04 7.89 20.60
C ASP A 37 1.10 7.73 21.61
N LYS A 38 2.32 7.71 21.10
CA LYS A 38 3.53 7.66 21.91
C LYS A 38 4.16 9.06 21.95
N PRO A 39 4.78 9.47 23.08
CA PRO A 39 5.50 10.72 23.14
C PRO A 39 6.53 10.83 22.01
N GLY A 40 6.43 11.87 21.18
CA GLY A 40 7.33 12.08 20.03
C GLY A 40 7.05 11.21 18.79
N SER A 41 5.99 10.39 18.80
CA SER A 41 5.60 9.53 17.68
C SER A 41 4.07 9.44 17.60
N PRO A 42 3.39 10.47 17.07
CA PRO A 42 1.95 10.42 16.86
C PRO A 42 1.61 9.32 15.86
N VAL A 43 0.53 8.58 16.13
CA VAL A 43 0.09 7.45 15.30
C VAL A 43 -0.28 7.90 13.89
N LEU A 44 -0.83 9.10 13.73
CA LEU A 44 -1.24 9.61 12.43
C LEU A 44 -0.06 9.71 11.44
N ASP A 45 1.09 10.22 11.89
CA ASP A 45 2.28 10.36 11.03
C ASP A 45 2.85 8.98 10.66
N ALA A 46 2.80 8.03 11.60
CA ALA A 46 3.17 6.65 11.33
C ALA A 46 2.24 5.99 10.30
N LEU A 47 0.94 6.29 10.33
CA LEU A 47 -0.03 5.81 9.34
C LEU A 47 0.22 6.40 7.95
N HIS A 48 0.52 7.69 7.85
CA HIS A 48 0.90 8.32 6.58
C HIS A 48 2.17 7.68 6.02
N THR A 49 3.21 7.54 6.84
CA THR A 49 4.46 6.90 6.43
C THR A 49 4.26 5.46 5.95
N PHE A 50 3.42 4.68 6.66
CA PHE A 50 3.10 3.30 6.26
C PHE A 50 2.31 3.24 4.94
N ARG A 51 1.33 4.12 4.75
CA ARG A 51 0.56 4.25 3.51
C ARG A 51 1.51 4.52 2.35
N ASP A 52 2.32 5.57 2.44
CA ASP A 52 3.16 6.04 1.34
C ASP A 52 4.25 5.02 0.97
N SER A 53 4.69 4.20 1.93
CA SER A 53 5.70 3.18 1.70
C SER A 53 5.15 1.90 1.06
N TRP A 54 3.94 1.46 1.44
CA TRP A 54 3.47 0.11 1.13
C TRP A 54 2.17 0.05 0.32
N TYR A 55 1.34 1.10 0.32
CA TYR A 55 0.14 1.18 -0.51
C TYR A 55 0.47 1.66 -1.93
N SER A 56 1.39 0.95 -2.58
CA SER A 56 1.74 1.20 -3.98
C SER A 56 0.97 0.28 -4.92
N ALA A 57 0.44 0.87 -5.99
CA ALA A 57 -0.30 0.20 -7.04
C ALA A 57 0.41 -1.07 -7.54
N ASN A 58 1.71 -1.02 -7.81
CA ASN A 58 2.45 -2.18 -8.34
C ASN A 58 2.40 -3.44 -7.44
N LEU A 59 2.14 -3.29 -6.14
CA LEU A 59 2.02 -4.40 -5.18
C LEU A 59 0.59 -4.91 -5.01
N MET A 60 -0.42 -4.12 -5.40
CA MET A 60 -1.82 -4.45 -5.16
C MET A 60 -2.37 -5.44 -6.20
N LYS A 61 -3.30 -6.29 -5.75
CA LYS A 61 -4.08 -7.21 -6.58
C LYS A 61 -5.56 -6.96 -6.30
N ALA A 62 -6.37 -6.87 -7.35
CA ALA A 62 -7.80 -6.63 -7.25
C ALA A 62 -8.58 -7.55 -8.19
N VAL A 63 -9.80 -7.90 -7.79
CA VAL A 63 -10.74 -8.71 -8.57
C VAL A 63 -12.04 -7.94 -8.71
N ILE A 64 -12.54 -7.83 -9.94
CA ILE A 64 -13.82 -7.19 -10.24
C ILE A 64 -14.79 -8.27 -10.71
N TYR A 65 -15.83 -8.52 -9.92
CA TYR A 65 -16.92 -9.42 -10.28
C TYR A 65 -18.16 -8.59 -10.63
N SER A 66 -18.66 -8.73 -11.85
CA SER A 66 -19.84 -8.00 -12.32
C SER A 66 -20.61 -8.80 -13.36
N ASN A 67 -21.89 -8.49 -13.53
CA ASN A 67 -22.70 -9.03 -14.62
C ASN A 67 -22.45 -8.33 -15.98
N LYS A 68 -21.53 -7.35 -16.03
CA LYS A 68 -21.17 -6.63 -17.24
C LYS A 68 -20.09 -7.38 -18.01
N PRO A 69 -20.07 -7.28 -19.35
CA PRO A 69 -19.00 -7.87 -20.15
C PRO A 69 -17.64 -7.27 -19.80
N VAL A 70 -16.57 -8.04 -20.03
CA VAL A 70 -15.19 -7.69 -19.65
C VAL A 70 -14.73 -6.33 -20.20
N ALA A 71 -15.16 -5.96 -21.41
CA ALA A 71 -14.84 -4.64 -21.99
C ALA A 71 -15.44 -3.48 -21.17
N GLY A 72 -16.66 -3.65 -20.65
CA GLY A 72 -17.29 -2.67 -19.76
C GLY A 72 -16.67 -2.68 -18.37
N ALA A 73 -16.44 -3.85 -17.79
CA ALA A 73 -15.86 -3.99 -16.45
C ALA A 73 -14.40 -3.48 -16.38
N GLY A 74 -13.60 -3.74 -17.42
CA GLY A 74 -12.22 -3.27 -17.54
C GLY A 74 -12.12 -1.74 -17.63
N ALA A 75 -13.00 -1.11 -18.42
CA ALA A 75 -13.06 0.35 -18.53
C ALA A 75 -13.49 1.03 -17.22
N HIS A 76 -14.49 0.47 -16.52
CA HIS A 76 -14.92 1.00 -15.21
C HIS A 76 -13.88 0.79 -14.10
N GLY A 77 -13.15 -0.32 -14.12
CA GLY A 77 -12.12 -0.64 -13.13
C GLY A 77 -10.85 0.19 -13.31
N CYS A 78 -10.39 0.36 -14.55
CA CYS A 78 -9.15 1.05 -14.85
C CYS A 78 -9.22 2.56 -14.52
N GLY A 79 -10.36 3.21 -14.74
CA GLY A 79 -10.49 4.65 -14.44
C GLY A 79 -10.62 5.00 -12.95
N HIS A 80 -11.21 4.12 -12.14
CA HIS A 80 -11.53 4.42 -10.74
C HIS A 80 -10.53 3.82 -9.74
N LEU A 81 -10.14 2.57 -9.94
CA LEU A 81 -9.23 1.88 -9.02
C LEU A 81 -7.77 2.23 -9.29
N TRP A 82 -7.46 2.58 -10.53
CA TRP A 82 -6.12 2.86 -10.99
C TRP A 82 -6.08 4.11 -11.86
N PRO A 83 -6.50 5.26 -11.30
CA PRO A 83 -6.42 6.51 -12.04
C PRO A 83 -4.99 6.65 -12.54
N ARG A 84 -4.84 6.88 -13.84
CA ARG A 84 -3.56 7.14 -14.45
C ARG A 84 -2.94 8.29 -13.65
N ALA A 85 -1.82 8.01 -13.00
CA ALA A 85 -1.05 9.06 -12.35
C ALA A 85 -0.79 10.11 -13.44
N GLU A 86 -1.43 11.28 -13.29
CA GLU A 86 -1.00 12.45 -14.04
C GLU A 86 0.48 12.60 -13.68
N SER A 87 1.33 12.47 -14.68
CA SER A 87 2.75 12.77 -14.55
C SER A 87 2.82 14.14 -13.89
N SER A 88 3.40 14.21 -12.70
CA SER A 88 3.66 15.44 -11.97
C SER A 88 4.60 16.41 -12.71
N ASP A 89 4.95 16.12 -13.96
CA ASP A 89 5.61 17.00 -14.91
C ASP A 89 4.82 18.29 -15.24
N GLN A 90 3.55 18.41 -14.83
CA GLN A 90 2.79 19.66 -14.91
C GLN A 90 2.80 20.53 -13.64
N GLN A 91 3.54 20.14 -12.59
CA GLN A 91 3.89 21.08 -11.51
C GLN A 91 5.26 21.75 -11.77
N ALA A 92 5.64 21.92 -13.03
CA ALA A 92 6.71 22.83 -13.44
C ALA A 92 6.24 24.28 -13.32
N GLY A 93 6.17 24.78 -12.09
CA GLY A 93 5.79 26.17 -11.81
C GLY A 93 6.44 26.82 -10.59
N ASN A 94 7.19 26.08 -9.75
CA ASN A 94 7.90 26.73 -8.63
C ASN A 94 9.08 25.92 -8.04
N TYR A 95 10.01 25.44 -8.86
CA TYR A 95 11.24 24.82 -8.36
C TYR A 95 12.35 25.86 -8.21
N ARG A 96 12.77 26.13 -6.97
CA ARG A 96 14.00 26.89 -6.65
C ARG A 96 15.23 26.03 -6.99
N PRO A 97 16.29 26.59 -7.61
CA PRO A 97 17.42 25.78 -8.05
C PRO A 97 18.34 25.51 -6.86
N GLY A 98 18.64 24.24 -6.59
CA GLY A 98 19.67 23.86 -5.65
C GLY A 98 19.65 22.37 -5.35
N GLY A 99 20.61 21.63 -5.91
CA GLY A 99 20.95 20.27 -5.45
C GLY A 99 20.72 19.18 -6.49
N HIS A 100 21.83 18.66 -6.99
CA HIS A 100 21.99 17.55 -7.92
C HIS A 100 21.04 16.37 -7.65
N GLY A 101 20.14 16.07 -8.59
CA GLY A 101 19.23 14.93 -8.55
C GLY A 101 19.30 14.12 -9.84
N CYS A 102 19.82 12.90 -9.73
CA CYS A 102 19.93 11.91 -10.80
C CYS A 102 18.57 11.70 -11.50
N ALA A 103 18.52 11.92 -12.81
CA ALA A 103 17.33 11.77 -13.64
C ALA A 103 16.81 10.31 -13.61
N LYS A 104 15.62 10.08 -13.04
CA LYS A 104 14.93 8.80 -13.17
C LYS A 104 14.13 8.80 -14.48
N ARG A 105 14.68 8.18 -15.53
CA ARG A 105 13.91 7.68 -16.66
C ARG A 105 12.97 6.58 -16.18
N HIS A 106 11.68 6.88 -16.03
CA HIS A 106 10.65 5.87 -15.93
C HIS A 106 10.01 5.68 -17.31
N HIS A 107 10.60 4.79 -18.11
CA HIS A 107 9.85 4.11 -19.15
C HIS A 107 9.14 2.91 -18.51
N TYR A 108 7.82 2.94 -18.48
CA TYR A 108 7.03 1.71 -18.61
C TYR A 108 5.93 1.97 -19.65
N SER A 109 6.22 1.56 -20.88
CA SER A 109 5.22 1.38 -21.93
C SER A 109 4.50 0.07 -21.65
N LEU A 110 3.18 0.13 -21.45
CA LEU A 110 2.31 -1.03 -21.64
C LEU A 110 1.14 -0.60 -22.52
N CYS A 111 1.45 -0.44 -23.81
CA CYS A 111 0.45 -0.51 -24.87
C CYS A 111 0.02 -1.98 -25.01
N ALA A 112 -1.23 -2.29 -24.67
CA ALA A 112 -1.94 -3.40 -25.30
C ALA A 112 -2.52 -2.82 -26.59
N GLY A 113 -2.03 -3.31 -27.74
CA GLY A 113 -2.39 -2.80 -29.06
C GLY A 113 -3.88 -2.93 -29.35
N ASP A 114 -4.39 -1.94 -30.07
CA ASP A 114 -5.65 -1.98 -30.79
C ASP A 114 -5.66 -3.20 -31.73
N ALA A 115 -6.63 -4.09 -31.54
CA ALA A 115 -7.04 -5.04 -32.56
C ALA A 115 -8.31 -4.47 -33.20
N ALA A 116 -8.15 -4.10 -34.48
CA ALA A 116 -9.22 -3.77 -35.41
C ALA A 116 -10.13 -4.98 -35.69
#